data_AF-A0A1Z9VET3-F1
#
_entry.id   AF-A0A1Z9VET3-F1
#
_cell.length_a   1.000
_cell.length_b   1.000
_cell.length_c   1.000
_cell.angle_alpha   90.00
_cell.angle_beta   90.00
_cell.angle_gamma   90.00
#
_symmetry.space_group_name_H-M   'P 1'
#
loop_
_entity.id
_entity.type
_entity.pdbx_description
1 polymer ?
#
loop_
_entity_poly.entity_id
_entity_poly.type
_entity_poly.pdbx_seq_one_letter_code
_entity_poly.pdbx_strand_id
1 'polypeptide(L)'
;MLKRLFPSESSRYKHIQNLVKRINSDIIDRLEIFFPMWLMFAFQHYLIKSYDIAIFSAMNIEPNRFYMFSMITEDWIGIVNILFHSLLFLWLMNRFESFGPFRSVKVDCQTNFLLFLTIYSFIDVLIFGKMMIGLFLLFLVLYILYRSDSVRSKVACLVLTMIVLAHSINQDEPILSTSAILFLPFLIITLVLKSKEYLYYAQKYLLFIIFIFLSTKELWFGFIGLGYFIFFYSYYYFTTKEKYNWLKFDSHQ
;
A
#
# COMPACT_ATOMS: atom_id res chain seq x y z
N MET A 1 16.60 9.68 -15.04
CA MET A 1 17.31 8.47 -15.50
C MET A 1 16.75 7.90 -16.80
N LEU A 2 15.47 7.51 -16.86
CA LEU A 2 14.87 6.97 -18.11
C LEU A 2 14.95 7.93 -19.32
N LYS A 3 14.75 9.24 -19.14
CA LYS A 3 14.96 10.24 -20.21
C LYS A 3 16.36 10.22 -20.82
N ARG A 4 17.39 9.89 -20.03
CA ARG A 4 18.78 9.76 -20.50
C ARG A 4 19.03 8.42 -21.18
N LEU A 5 18.46 7.33 -20.66
CA LEU A 5 18.62 5.98 -21.21
C LEU A 5 17.81 5.76 -22.50
N PHE A 6 16.62 6.34 -22.56
CA PHE A 6 15.67 6.22 -23.66
C PHE A 6 15.13 7.61 -24.05
N PRO A 7 15.92 8.41 -24.76
CA PRO A 7 15.45 9.71 -25.24
C PRO A 7 14.26 9.53 -26.19
N SER A 8 13.29 10.44 -26.12
CA SER A 8 12.01 10.34 -26.83
C SER A 8 12.12 10.30 -28.35
N GLU A 9 13.25 10.74 -28.90
CA GLU A 9 13.55 10.76 -30.34
C GLU A 9 14.12 9.43 -30.85
N SER A 10 14.60 8.57 -29.94
CA SER A 10 15.23 7.29 -30.32
C SER A 10 14.24 6.29 -30.90
N SER A 11 14.70 5.48 -31.86
CA SER A 11 13.95 4.36 -32.42
C SER A 11 13.55 3.33 -31.34
N ARG A 12 14.44 3.09 -30.36
CA ARG A 12 14.17 2.21 -29.22
C ARG A 12 13.03 2.73 -28.34
N TYR A 13 12.98 4.03 -28.08
CA TYR A 13 11.87 4.65 -27.35
C TYR A 13 10.54 4.42 -28.08
N LYS A 14 10.49 4.67 -29.40
CA LYS A 14 9.27 4.46 -30.20
C LYS A 14 8.82 2.99 -30.18
N HIS A 15 9.75 2.05 -30.23
CA HIS A 15 9.45 0.63 -30.14
C HIS A 15 8.82 0.25 -28.79
N ILE A 16 9.43 0.66 -27.68
CA ILE A 16 8.92 0.40 -26.33
C ILE A 16 7.58 1.11 -26.12
N GLN A 17 7.45 2.36 -26.55
CA GLN A 17 6.19 3.11 -26.49
C GLN A 17 5.06 2.38 -27.21
N ASN A 18 5.32 1.81 -28.40
CA ASN A 18 4.31 1.05 -29.13
C ASN A 18 3.90 -0.23 -28.41
N LEU A 19 4.82 -0.92 -27.72
CA LEU A 19 4.49 -2.09 -26.89
C LEU A 19 3.65 -1.69 -25.67
N VAL A 20 4.07 -0.65 -24.95
CA VAL A 20 3.38 -0.19 -23.74
C VAL A 20 1.98 0.34 -24.06
N LYS A 21 1.81 1.06 -25.17
CA LYS A 21 0.48 1.56 -25.61
C LYS A 21 -0.52 0.46 -25.99
N ARG A 22 -0.06 -0.78 -26.22
CA ARG A 22 -0.94 -1.93 -26.48
C ARG A 22 -1.51 -2.54 -25.21
N ILE A 23 -0.96 -2.20 -24.05
CA ILE A 23 -1.47 -2.67 -22.76
C ILE A 23 -2.80 -1.98 -22.48
N ASN A 24 -3.79 -2.74 -22.01
CA ASN A 24 -5.07 -2.18 -21.61
C ASN A 24 -4.87 -1.24 -20.41
N SER A 25 -5.14 0.06 -20.60
CA SER A 25 -4.96 1.08 -19.57
C SER A 25 -5.82 0.82 -18.35
N ASP A 26 -7.04 0.29 -18.51
CA ASP A 26 -7.94 -0.04 -17.41
C ASP A 26 -7.35 -1.12 -16.48
N ILE A 27 -6.63 -2.11 -17.03
CA ILE A 27 -5.94 -3.12 -16.21
C ILE A 27 -4.79 -2.48 -15.42
N ILE A 28 -4.07 -1.54 -16.04
CA ILE A 28 -2.93 -0.88 -15.40
C ILE A 28 -3.40 0.06 -14.28
N ASP A 29 -4.47 0.83 -14.51
CA ASP A 29 -5.05 1.72 -13.52
C ASP A 29 -5.56 0.92 -12.30
N ARG A 30 -6.15 -0.27 -12.53
CA ARG A 30 -6.57 -1.19 -11.46
C ARG A 30 -5.41 -1.86 -10.73
N LEU A 31 -4.31 -2.16 -11.42
CA LEU A 31 -3.11 -2.67 -10.77
C LEU A 31 -2.43 -1.61 -9.90
N GLU A 32 -2.51 -0.33 -10.30
CA GLU A 32 -1.89 0.76 -9.54
C GLU A 32 -2.48 0.86 -8.13
N ILE A 33 -3.80 0.66 -7.99
CA ILE A 33 -4.50 0.80 -6.70
C ILE A 33 -4.21 -0.34 -5.71
N PHE A 34 -3.61 -1.45 -6.12
CA PHE A 34 -3.39 -2.62 -5.27
C PHE A 34 -2.21 -2.51 -4.31
N PHE A 35 -1.35 -1.50 -4.45
CA PHE A 35 -0.18 -1.35 -3.59
C PHE A 35 -0.49 -1.40 -2.06
N PRO A 36 -1.55 -0.74 -1.54
CA PRO A 36 -1.91 -0.84 -0.12
C PRO A 36 -2.39 -2.25 0.28
N MET A 37 -3.01 -3.00 -0.64
CA MET A 37 -3.40 -4.39 -0.42
C MET A 37 -2.16 -5.30 -0.32
N TRP A 38 -1.17 -5.07 -1.18
CA TRP A 38 0.08 -5.82 -1.15
C TRP A 38 0.84 -5.60 0.16
N LEU A 39 0.82 -4.37 0.69
CA LEU A 39 1.34 -4.04 2.02
C LEU A 39 0.65 -4.86 3.11
N MET A 40 -0.67 -5.00 3.04
CA MET A 40 -1.44 -5.80 3.99
C MET A 40 -1.03 -7.26 3.96
N PHE A 41 -0.91 -7.87 2.79
CA PHE A 41 -0.51 -9.27 2.66
C PHE A 41 0.93 -9.53 3.10
N ALA A 42 1.85 -8.62 2.78
CA ALA A 42 3.22 -8.71 3.26
C ALA A 42 3.28 -8.53 4.79
N PHE A 43 2.43 -7.70 5.37
CA PHE A 43 2.34 -7.54 6.82
C PHE A 43 1.76 -8.78 7.50
N GLN A 44 0.71 -9.39 6.94
CA GLN A 44 0.19 -10.69 7.40
C GLN A 44 1.27 -11.77 7.36
N HIS A 45 2.04 -11.85 6.26
CA HIS A 45 3.14 -12.80 6.12
C HIS A 45 4.23 -12.57 7.18
N TYR A 46 4.61 -11.31 7.40
CA TYR A 46 5.50 -10.92 8.49
C TYR A 46 4.97 -11.39 9.85
N LEU A 47 3.68 -11.18 10.13
CA LEU A 47 3.08 -11.59 11.39
C LEU A 47 3.14 -13.11 11.60
N ILE A 48 2.88 -13.91 10.56
CA ILE A 48 2.99 -15.38 10.60
C ILE A 48 4.42 -15.81 10.96
N LYS A 49 5.44 -15.13 10.43
CA LYS A 49 6.85 -15.45 10.68
C LYS A 49 7.36 -14.97 12.03
N SER A 50 6.87 -13.85 12.53
CA SER A 50 7.40 -13.22 13.75
C SER A 50 6.60 -13.54 15.01
N TYR A 51 5.33 -13.92 14.89
CA TYR A 51 4.45 -14.12 16.04
C TYR A 51 3.79 -15.49 15.99
N ASP A 52 3.69 -16.11 17.17
CA ASP A 52 2.94 -17.34 17.35
C ASP A 52 1.44 -17.01 17.33
N ILE A 53 0.85 -17.09 16.14
CA ILE A 53 -0.58 -16.88 15.93
C ILE A 53 -1.24 -18.25 15.97
N ALA A 54 -2.17 -18.45 16.89
CA ALA A 54 -2.80 -19.76 17.16
C ALA A 54 -3.40 -20.46 15.93
N ILE A 55 -3.86 -19.70 14.92
CA ILE A 55 -4.37 -20.27 13.67
C ILE A 55 -3.26 -20.88 12.80
N PHE A 56 -2.05 -20.33 12.88
CA PHE A 56 -0.89 -20.72 12.07
C PHE A 56 0.14 -21.57 12.82
N SER A 57 0.01 -21.74 14.14
CA SER A 57 0.83 -22.69 14.90
C SER A 57 0.66 -24.14 14.40
N ALA A 58 -0.48 -24.45 13.77
CA ALA A 58 -0.74 -25.70 13.06
C ALA A 58 0.14 -25.92 11.80
N MET A 59 0.78 -24.88 11.26
CA MET A 59 1.66 -24.98 10.10
C MET A 59 3.12 -25.31 10.47
N ASN A 60 3.43 -25.53 11.75
CA ASN A 60 4.79 -25.83 12.25
C ASN A 60 5.86 -24.83 11.78
N ILE A 61 5.49 -23.57 11.55
CA ILE A 61 6.45 -22.50 11.25
C ILE A 61 7.01 -22.00 12.57
N GLU A 62 8.31 -22.18 12.80
CA GLU A 62 8.96 -21.66 14.01
C GLU A 62 9.03 -20.12 13.94
N PRO A 63 8.42 -19.41 14.89
CA PRO A 63 8.40 -17.95 14.86
C PRO A 63 9.79 -17.40 15.20
N ASN A 64 10.28 -16.50 14.35
CA ASN A 64 11.53 -15.77 14.58
C ASN A 64 11.24 -14.27 14.68
N ARG A 65 11.42 -13.70 15.88
CA ARG A 65 11.20 -12.27 16.13
C ARG A 65 12.36 -11.38 15.65
N PHE A 66 13.55 -11.96 15.49
CA PHE A 66 14.80 -11.21 15.32
C PHE A 66 15.37 -11.24 13.90
N TYR A 67 14.69 -11.86 12.93
CA TYR A 67 15.20 -11.83 11.56
C TYR A 67 15.16 -10.41 10.97
N MET A 68 16.09 -10.15 10.08
CA MET A 68 16.18 -8.95 9.27
C MET A 68 16.64 -9.39 7.88
N PHE A 69 16.03 -8.83 6.83
CA PHE A 69 16.30 -9.19 5.44
C PHE A 69 16.23 -10.69 5.16
N SER A 70 15.20 -11.36 5.68
CA SER A 70 15.02 -12.79 5.46
C SER A 70 14.58 -13.04 4.01
N MET A 71 15.26 -13.99 3.38
CA MET A 71 14.77 -14.72 2.19
C MET A 71 14.77 -16.21 2.53
N ILE A 72 13.60 -16.75 2.82
CA ILE A 72 13.41 -18.17 3.14
C ILE A 72 12.39 -18.79 2.19
N THR A 73 12.30 -20.12 2.18
CA THR A 73 11.40 -20.87 1.29
C THR A 73 9.93 -20.49 1.49
N GLU A 74 9.56 -20.12 2.71
CA GLU A 74 8.21 -19.73 3.11
C GLU A 74 7.81 -18.40 2.46
N ASP A 75 8.77 -17.54 2.08
CA ASP A 75 8.48 -16.26 1.43
C ASP A 75 7.80 -16.44 0.06
N TRP A 76 7.99 -17.60 -0.59
CA TRP A 76 7.23 -17.95 -1.79
C TRP A 76 5.73 -17.99 -1.54
N ILE A 77 5.28 -18.35 -0.32
CA ILE A 77 3.87 -18.32 0.07
C ILE A 77 3.37 -16.87 0.02
N GLY A 78 4.14 -15.92 0.57
CA GLY A 78 3.84 -14.48 0.48
C GLY A 78 3.72 -13.99 -0.96
N ILE A 79 4.68 -14.35 -1.82
CA ILE A 79 4.68 -13.98 -3.25
C ILE A 79 3.45 -14.54 -3.96
N VAL A 80 3.20 -15.84 -3.80
CA VAL A 80 2.04 -16.52 -4.40
C VAL A 80 0.74 -15.91 -3.89
N ASN A 81 0.67 -15.56 -2.61
CA ASN A 81 -0.51 -14.94 -2.02
C ASN A 81 -0.83 -13.58 -2.67
N ILE A 82 0.17 -12.72 -2.85
CA ILE A 82 0.01 -11.42 -3.53
C ILE A 82 -0.44 -11.63 -4.98
N LEU A 83 0.19 -12.56 -5.71
CA LEU A 83 -0.15 -12.82 -7.11
C LEU A 83 -1.58 -13.35 -7.25
N PHE A 84 -1.94 -14.35 -6.44
CA PHE A 84 -3.27 -14.96 -6.45
C PHE A 84 -4.35 -13.92 -6.15
N HIS A 85 -4.21 -13.15 -5.07
CA HIS A 85 -5.19 -12.12 -4.72
C HIS A 85 -5.25 -11.01 -5.76
N SER A 86 -4.12 -10.59 -6.34
CA SER A 86 -4.13 -9.59 -7.41
C SER A 86 -4.91 -10.07 -8.63
N LEU A 87 -4.71 -11.33 -9.04
CA LEU A 87 -5.48 -11.93 -10.15
C LEU A 87 -6.96 -12.08 -9.80
N LEU A 88 -7.27 -12.51 -8.57
CA LEU A 88 -8.64 -12.66 -8.08
C LEU A 88 -9.37 -11.31 -8.07
N PHE A 89 -8.76 -10.27 -7.52
CA PHE A 89 -9.37 -8.94 -7.45
C PHE A 89 -9.49 -8.31 -8.84
N LEU A 90 -8.51 -8.47 -9.74
CA LEU A 90 -8.67 -8.05 -11.14
C LEU A 90 -9.85 -8.76 -11.82
N TRP A 91 -9.98 -10.06 -11.61
CA TRP A 91 -11.08 -10.84 -12.17
C TRP A 91 -12.43 -10.39 -11.59
N LEU A 92 -12.51 -10.17 -10.27
CA LEU A 92 -13.70 -9.66 -9.60
C LEU A 92 -14.09 -8.27 -10.11
N MET A 93 -13.11 -7.37 -10.24
CA MET A 93 -13.32 -6.01 -10.76
C MET A 93 -13.78 -6.02 -12.22
N ASN A 94 -13.29 -6.96 -13.04
CA ASN A 94 -13.74 -7.11 -14.43
C ASN A 94 -15.14 -7.71 -14.52
N ARG A 95 -15.47 -8.67 -13.64
CA ARG A 95 -16.73 -9.41 -13.68
C ARG A 95 -17.89 -8.64 -13.04
N PHE A 96 -17.60 -7.90 -11.98
CA PHE A 96 -18.57 -7.16 -11.20
C PHE A 96 -18.30 -5.66 -11.29
N GLU A 97 -18.45 -5.11 -12.49
CA GLU A 97 -18.48 -3.66 -12.71
C GLU A 97 -19.54 -2.96 -11.84
N SER A 98 -20.52 -3.69 -11.29
CA SER A 98 -21.59 -3.16 -10.44
C SER A 98 -21.31 -3.21 -8.93
N PHE A 99 -20.24 -3.87 -8.47
CA PHE A 99 -19.94 -3.95 -7.03
C PHE A 99 -19.50 -2.57 -6.54
N GLY A 100 -20.20 -1.97 -5.58
CA GLY A 100 -20.04 -0.56 -5.16
C GLY A 100 -18.59 -0.04 -5.00
N PRO A 101 -17.66 -0.79 -4.38
CA PRO A 101 -16.24 -0.42 -4.30
C PRO A 101 -15.48 -0.42 -5.63
N PHE A 102 -15.97 -1.19 -6.61
CA PHE A 102 -15.36 -1.41 -7.94
C PHE A 102 -16.15 -0.77 -9.09
N ARG A 103 -17.31 -0.17 -8.81
CA ARG A 103 -18.22 0.46 -9.80
C ARG A 103 -17.85 1.88 -10.17
N SER A 104 -17.10 2.59 -9.34
CA SER A 104 -16.77 4.01 -9.52
C SER A 104 -15.40 4.24 -10.20
N VAL A 105 -15.03 3.39 -11.17
CA VAL A 105 -13.75 3.44 -11.92
C VAL A 105 -13.61 4.71 -12.80
N LYS A 106 -14.48 5.72 -12.64
CA LYS A 106 -14.36 7.00 -13.34
C LYS A 106 -14.29 8.25 -12.46
N VAL A 107 -14.56 8.19 -11.14
CA VAL A 107 -14.61 9.43 -10.31
C VAL A 107 -14.06 9.31 -8.88
N ASP A 108 -14.10 8.14 -8.22
CA ASP A 108 -13.69 7.99 -6.79
C ASP A 108 -13.09 6.59 -6.47
N CYS A 109 -12.37 5.99 -7.42
CA CYS A 109 -11.99 4.57 -7.39
C CYS A 109 -11.10 4.20 -6.18
N GLN A 110 -10.15 5.07 -5.88
CA GLN A 110 -9.08 4.72 -4.94
C GLN A 110 -9.52 4.86 -3.48
N THR A 111 -10.34 5.87 -3.16
CA THR A 111 -10.91 6.07 -1.80
C THR A 111 -11.86 4.93 -1.42
N ASN A 112 -12.63 4.42 -2.39
CA ASN A 112 -13.52 3.27 -2.18
C ASN A 112 -12.72 1.97 -2.00
N PHE A 113 -11.62 1.80 -2.73
CA PHE A 113 -10.72 0.67 -2.53
C PHE A 113 -10.06 0.71 -1.14
N LEU A 114 -9.68 1.89 -0.65
CA LEU A 114 -9.17 2.04 0.73
C LEU A 114 -10.22 1.72 1.78
N LEU A 115 -11.50 2.08 1.56
CA LEU A 115 -12.59 1.67 2.44
C LEU A 115 -12.73 0.15 2.46
N PHE A 116 -12.71 -0.48 1.29
CA PHE A 116 -12.70 -1.94 1.17
C PHE A 116 -11.54 -2.56 1.94
N LEU A 117 -10.31 -2.04 1.80
CA LEU A 117 -9.15 -2.52 2.55
C LEU A 117 -9.25 -2.27 4.05
N THR A 118 -9.88 -1.18 4.47
CA THR A 118 -10.13 -0.92 5.89
C THR A 118 -11.09 -1.97 6.47
N ILE A 119 -12.15 -2.32 5.74
CA ILE A 119 -13.08 -3.39 6.14
C ILE A 119 -12.37 -4.76 6.10
N TYR A 120 -11.56 -5.00 5.08
CA TYR A 120 -10.85 -6.26 4.92
C TYR A 120 -9.83 -6.47 6.05
N SER A 121 -9.02 -5.46 6.35
CA SER A 121 -8.09 -5.49 7.48
C SER A 121 -8.80 -5.61 8.84
N PHE A 122 -10.01 -5.08 8.98
CA PHE A 122 -10.83 -5.31 10.17
C PHE A 122 -11.24 -6.78 10.31
N ILE A 123 -11.63 -7.44 9.22
CA ILE A 123 -11.91 -8.88 9.22
C ILE A 123 -10.64 -9.66 9.58
N ASP A 124 -9.49 -9.23 9.08
CA ASP A 124 -8.21 -9.86 9.41
C ASP A 124 -7.83 -9.75 10.88
N VAL A 125 -8.33 -8.74 11.62
CA VAL A 125 -8.16 -8.70 13.09
C VAL A 125 -8.80 -9.92 13.76
N LEU A 126 -9.88 -10.48 13.21
CA LEU A 126 -10.51 -11.69 13.74
C LEU A 126 -9.64 -12.94 13.48
N ILE A 127 -8.82 -12.93 12.42
CA ILE A 127 -8.00 -14.07 11.99
C ILE A 127 -6.60 -14.00 12.64
N PHE A 128 -5.92 -12.87 12.49
CA PHE A 128 -4.54 -12.66 12.95
C PHE A 128 -4.46 -12.02 14.35
N GLY A 129 -5.62 -11.69 14.95
CA GLY A 129 -5.71 -11.20 16.31
C GLY A 129 -5.26 -9.74 16.49
N LYS A 130 -4.83 -9.43 17.72
CA LYS A 130 -4.57 -8.06 18.18
C LYS A 130 -3.42 -7.36 17.43
N MET A 131 -2.54 -8.11 16.78
CA MET A 131 -1.42 -7.57 16.02
C MET A 131 -1.86 -6.83 14.75
N MET A 132 -2.98 -7.21 14.15
CA MET A 132 -3.53 -6.54 12.95
C MET A 132 -4.25 -5.22 13.27
N ILE A 133 -4.60 -4.97 14.54
CA ILE A 133 -5.34 -3.76 14.94
C ILE A 133 -4.58 -2.49 14.51
N GLY A 134 -3.25 -2.48 14.68
CA GLY A 134 -2.45 -1.33 14.29
C GLY A 134 -2.53 -1.03 12.79
N LEU A 135 -2.41 -2.05 11.93
CA LEU A 135 -2.48 -1.86 10.48
C LEU A 135 -3.89 -1.44 10.03
N PHE A 136 -4.93 -2.06 10.59
CA PHE A 136 -6.32 -1.68 10.36
C PHE A 136 -6.54 -0.19 10.66
N LEU A 137 -6.07 0.29 11.81
CA LEU A 137 -6.19 1.69 12.19
C LEU A 137 -5.38 2.62 11.27
N LEU A 138 -4.21 2.22 10.77
CA LEU A 138 -3.47 3.02 9.79
C LEU A 138 -4.17 3.10 8.43
N PHE A 139 -4.83 2.03 7.97
CA PHE A 139 -5.68 2.09 6.78
C PHE A 139 -6.91 2.95 6.99
N LEU A 140 -7.51 2.92 8.18
CA LEU A 140 -8.59 3.83 8.56
C LEU A 140 -8.12 5.30 8.55
N VAL A 141 -6.94 5.59 9.10
CA VAL A 141 -6.30 6.92 9.04
C VAL A 141 -6.14 7.35 7.58
N LEU A 142 -5.61 6.47 6.74
CA LEU A 142 -5.42 6.75 5.33
C LEU A 142 -6.74 7.07 4.62
N TYR A 143 -7.76 6.23 4.83
CA TYR A 143 -9.10 6.45 4.29
C TYR A 143 -9.68 7.80 4.71
N ILE A 144 -9.57 8.17 5.99
CA ILE A 144 -10.07 9.45 6.51
C ILE A 144 -9.34 10.63 5.84
N LEU A 145 -8.02 10.56 5.70
CA LEU A 145 -7.21 11.61 5.04
C LEU A 145 -7.57 11.78 3.56
N TYR A 146 -7.92 10.70 2.86
CA TYR A 146 -8.39 10.79 1.47
C TYR A 146 -9.83 11.26 1.36
N ARG A 147 -10.69 10.91 2.32
CA ARG A 147 -12.11 11.26 2.28
C ARG A 147 -12.39 12.70 2.70
N SER A 148 -11.55 13.32 3.53
CA SER A 148 -11.82 14.65 4.09
C SER A 148 -10.58 15.45 4.46
N ASP A 149 -10.52 16.71 4.01
CA ASP A 149 -9.53 17.72 4.40
C ASP A 149 -9.93 18.50 5.67
N SER A 150 -11.01 18.10 6.34
CA SER A 150 -11.50 18.84 7.50
C SER A 150 -10.50 18.78 8.67
N VAL A 151 -10.43 19.86 9.46
CA VAL A 151 -9.60 19.89 10.68
C VAL A 151 -10.00 18.78 11.65
N ARG A 152 -11.31 18.46 11.74
CA ARG A 152 -11.82 17.37 12.58
C ARG A 152 -11.26 16.02 12.14
N SER A 153 -11.22 15.76 10.84
CA SER A 153 -10.65 14.53 10.27
C SER A 153 -9.15 14.43 10.57
N LYS A 154 -8.40 15.52 10.42
CA LYS A 154 -6.96 15.54 10.73
C LYS A 154 -6.67 15.30 12.21
N VAL A 155 -7.48 15.88 13.11
CA VAL A 155 -7.37 15.63 14.55
C VAL A 155 -7.71 14.17 14.87
N ALA A 156 -8.76 13.61 14.28
CA ALA A 156 -9.09 12.20 14.43
C ALA A 156 -7.95 11.29 13.95
N CYS A 157 -7.34 11.58 12.79
CA CYS A 157 -6.17 10.85 12.30
C CYS A 157 -5.00 10.90 13.29
N LEU A 158 -4.71 12.06 13.88
CA LEU A 158 -3.65 12.20 14.87
C LEU A 158 -3.92 11.33 16.10
N VAL A 159 -5.14 11.36 16.64
CA VAL A 159 -5.54 10.52 17.78
C VAL A 159 -5.42 9.04 17.43
N LEU A 160 -5.91 8.62 16.27
CA LEU A 160 -5.82 7.24 15.81
C LEU A 160 -4.36 6.79 15.64
N THR A 161 -3.50 7.61 15.07
CA THR A 161 -2.05 7.30 14.94
C THR A 161 -1.36 7.20 16.31
N MET A 162 -1.74 8.02 17.28
CA MET A 162 -1.24 7.89 18.67
C MET A 162 -1.70 6.59 19.33
N ILE A 163 -2.95 6.16 19.09
CA ILE A 163 -3.47 4.87 19.55
C ILE A 163 -2.66 3.73 18.91
N VAL A 164 -2.39 3.80 17.59
CA VAL A 164 -1.55 2.81 16.90
C VAL A 164 -0.17 2.75 17.55
N LEU A 165 0.47 3.90 17.77
CA LEU A 165 1.80 3.96 18.39
C LEU A 165 1.80 3.27 19.77
N ALA A 166 0.87 3.65 20.66
CA ALA A 166 0.78 3.07 22.00
C ALA A 166 0.46 1.57 21.96
N HIS A 167 -0.47 1.15 21.09
CA HIS A 167 -0.84 -0.25 20.92
C HIS A 167 0.32 -1.09 20.39
N SER A 168 1.00 -0.62 19.35
CA SER A 168 2.14 -1.32 18.75
C SER A 168 3.33 -1.43 19.70
N ILE A 169 3.62 -0.40 20.51
CA ILE A 169 4.63 -0.50 21.57
C ILE A 169 4.25 -1.56 22.60
N ASN A 170 2.99 -1.59 23.05
CA ASN A 170 2.53 -2.59 24.02
C ASN A 170 2.53 -4.03 23.48
N GLN A 171 2.53 -4.20 22.16
CA GLN A 171 2.57 -5.51 21.49
C GLN A 171 3.98 -5.89 21.00
N ASP A 172 5.01 -5.09 21.32
CA ASP A 172 6.37 -5.25 20.77
C ASP A 172 6.37 -5.39 19.24
N GLU A 173 5.56 -4.57 18.55
CA GLU A 173 5.42 -4.56 17.10
C GLU A 173 6.22 -3.37 16.51
N PRO A 174 7.43 -3.62 15.97
CA PRO A 174 8.37 -2.55 15.59
C PRO A 174 8.00 -1.85 14.28
N ILE A 175 7.30 -2.50 13.35
CA ILE A 175 7.04 -1.93 12.01
C ILE A 175 6.02 -0.80 12.12
N LEU A 176 4.87 -1.05 12.74
CA LEU A 176 3.80 -0.07 12.87
C LEU A 176 4.11 0.98 13.94
N SER A 177 4.81 0.63 15.04
CA SER A 177 5.25 1.63 16.02
C SER A 177 6.21 2.64 15.38
N THR A 178 7.21 2.17 14.63
CA THR A 178 8.15 3.05 13.91
C THR A 178 7.46 3.80 12.77
N SER A 179 6.50 3.16 12.10
CA SER A 179 5.72 3.82 11.05
C SER A 179 4.86 4.95 11.62
N ALA A 180 4.21 4.72 12.76
CA ALA A 180 3.34 5.69 13.42
C ALA A 180 4.15 6.90 13.92
N ILE A 181 5.28 6.69 14.60
CA ILE A 181 6.11 7.80 15.13
C ILE A 181 6.64 8.69 13.99
N LEU A 182 7.06 8.09 12.87
CA LEU A 182 7.54 8.84 11.71
C LEU A 182 6.43 9.51 10.93
N PHE A 183 5.20 9.00 11.02
CA PHE A 183 4.05 9.59 10.35
C PHE A 183 3.49 10.81 11.12
N LEU A 184 3.59 10.84 12.45
CA LEU A 184 3.06 11.93 13.28
C LEU A 184 3.50 13.33 12.86
N PRO A 185 4.79 13.62 12.54
CA PRO A 185 5.20 14.93 12.04
C PRO A 185 4.44 15.37 10.79
N PHE A 186 4.13 14.46 9.86
CA PHE A 186 3.35 14.80 8.67
C PHE A 186 1.93 15.25 9.06
N LEU A 187 1.27 14.54 9.97
CA LEU A 187 -0.05 14.92 10.47
C LEU A 187 -0.03 16.27 11.20
N ILE A 188 0.96 16.52 12.05
CA ILE A 188 1.11 17.80 12.75
C ILE A 188 1.30 18.94 11.75
N ILE A 189 2.17 18.76 10.75
CA ILE A 189 2.41 19.77 9.71
C ILE A 189 1.12 20.05 8.92
N THR A 190 0.34 19.01 8.57
CA THR A 190 -0.95 19.20 7.87
C THR A 190 -1.97 20.01 8.68
N LEU A 191 -1.93 19.94 10.00
CA LEU A 191 -2.78 20.71 10.91
C LEU A 191 -2.31 22.16 11.03
N VAL A 192 -1.00 22.38 11.17
CA VAL A 192 -0.41 23.71 11.41
C VAL A 192 -0.42 24.57 10.14
N LEU A 193 0.08 24.03 9.02
CA LEU A 193 0.31 24.82 7.80
C LEU A 193 -0.93 24.91 6.89
N LYS A 194 -1.98 24.11 7.16
CA LYS A 194 -3.29 24.13 6.46
C LYS A 194 -3.22 24.14 4.92
N SER A 195 -2.12 23.68 4.31
CA SER A 195 -1.98 23.58 2.85
C SER A 195 -2.38 22.18 2.36
N LYS A 196 -3.07 22.16 1.20
CA LYS A 196 -3.44 20.91 0.50
C LYS A 196 -2.22 20.09 0.08
N GLU A 197 -1.08 20.75 -0.16
CA GLU A 197 0.16 20.06 -0.55
C GLU A 197 0.67 19.15 0.58
N TYR A 198 0.62 19.60 1.83
CA TYR A 198 1.03 18.77 2.96
C TYR A 198 0.07 17.61 3.20
N LEU A 199 -1.23 17.79 2.94
CA LEU A 199 -2.20 16.69 3.01
C LEU A 199 -1.85 15.61 1.99
N TYR A 200 -1.53 16.03 0.77
CA TYR A 200 -1.11 15.14 -0.30
C TYR A 200 0.17 14.37 0.03
N TYR A 201 1.12 15.03 0.68
CA TYR A 201 2.30 14.37 1.21
C TYR A 201 1.93 13.34 2.28
N ALA A 202 1.13 13.70 3.29
CA ALA A 202 0.74 12.78 4.35
C ALA A 202 0.03 11.52 3.81
N GLN A 203 -0.90 11.72 2.89
CA GLN A 203 -1.59 10.66 2.15
C GLN A 203 -0.63 9.64 1.52
N LYS A 204 0.45 10.11 0.89
CA LYS A 204 1.46 9.25 0.27
C LYS A 204 2.40 8.60 1.26
N TYR A 205 2.96 9.41 2.15
CA TYR A 205 4.09 8.98 2.97
C TYR A 205 3.70 7.87 3.94
N LEU A 206 2.44 7.76 4.37
CA LEU A 206 2.02 6.67 5.24
C LEU A 206 2.32 5.28 4.65
N LEU A 207 1.87 5.02 3.42
CA LEU A 207 2.11 3.72 2.77
C LEU A 207 3.58 3.50 2.42
N PHE A 208 4.31 4.58 2.11
CA PHE A 208 5.74 4.49 1.81
C PHE A 208 6.57 4.18 3.05
N ILE A 209 6.23 4.79 4.19
CA ILE A 209 6.87 4.53 5.48
C ILE A 209 6.66 3.06 5.86
N ILE A 210 5.41 2.56 5.81
CA ILE A 210 5.11 1.15 6.10
C ILE A 210 5.88 0.23 5.14
N PHE A 211 5.90 0.56 3.84
CA PHE A 211 6.67 -0.19 2.84
C PHE A 211 8.15 -0.30 3.19
N ILE A 212 8.80 0.80 3.58
CA ILE A 212 10.22 0.79 3.95
C ILE A 212 10.46 -0.16 5.13
N PHE A 213 9.71 0.01 6.22
CA PHE A 213 9.93 -0.80 7.42
C PHE A 213 9.59 -2.26 7.20
N LEU A 214 8.52 -2.55 6.47
CA LEU A 214 8.16 -3.91 6.13
C LEU A 214 9.23 -4.57 5.24
N SER A 215 9.83 -3.84 4.31
CA SER A 215 10.92 -4.34 3.45
C SER A 215 12.20 -4.69 4.23
N THR A 216 12.39 -4.14 5.43
CA THR A 216 13.53 -4.53 6.29
C THR A 216 13.35 -5.92 6.90
N LYS A 217 12.11 -6.40 7.03
CA LYS A 217 11.79 -7.74 7.50
C LYS A 217 11.59 -8.67 6.30
N GLU A 218 10.70 -8.28 5.39
CA GLU A 218 10.31 -9.03 4.20
C GLU A 218 11.06 -8.52 2.96
N LEU A 219 12.29 -8.99 2.75
CA LEU A 219 13.14 -8.49 1.66
C LEU A 219 12.53 -8.75 0.28
N TRP A 220 11.87 -9.91 0.11
CA TRP A 220 11.13 -10.25 -1.11
C TRP A 220 10.07 -9.20 -1.46
N PHE A 221 9.38 -8.66 -0.45
CA PHE A 221 8.37 -7.63 -0.63
C PHE A 221 9.01 -6.30 -1.06
N GLY A 222 10.20 -5.99 -0.53
CA GLY A 222 11.02 -4.88 -1.01
C GLY A 222 11.32 -4.97 -2.51
N PHE A 223 11.69 -6.15 -3.00
CA PHE A 223 11.92 -6.38 -4.44
C PHE A 223 10.65 -6.20 -5.27
N ILE A 224 9.51 -6.74 -4.82
CA ILE A 224 8.21 -6.55 -5.49
C ILE A 224 7.83 -5.07 -5.54
N GLY A 225 7.97 -4.35 -4.43
CA GLY A 225 7.65 -2.92 -4.36
C GLY A 225 8.58 -2.08 -5.24
N LEU A 226 9.87 -2.36 -5.27
CA LEU A 226 10.80 -1.71 -6.21
C LEU A 226 10.41 -1.99 -7.66
N GLY A 227 10.06 -3.23 -7.98
CA GLY A 227 9.54 -3.62 -9.29
C GLY A 227 8.29 -2.81 -9.68
N TYR A 228 7.34 -2.67 -8.75
CA TYR A 228 6.15 -1.84 -8.91
C TYR A 228 6.51 -0.38 -9.24
N PHE A 229 7.36 0.26 -8.43
CA PHE A 229 7.74 1.65 -8.67
C PHE A 229 8.47 1.86 -10.00
N ILE A 230 9.40 0.96 -10.36
CA ILE A 230 10.13 1.02 -11.62
C ILE A 230 9.19 0.81 -12.80
N PHE A 231 8.27 -0.16 -12.71
CA PHE A 231 7.29 -0.46 -13.74
C PHE A 231 6.40 0.76 -14.01
N PHE A 232 5.73 1.30 -13.00
CA PHE A 232 4.84 2.44 -13.18
C PHE A 232 5.59 3.71 -13.58
N TYR A 233 6.78 3.95 -13.04
CA TYR A 233 7.64 5.05 -13.49
C TYR A 233 7.99 4.95 -14.98
N SER A 234 8.24 3.73 -15.47
CA SER A 234 8.49 3.47 -16.88
C SER A 234 7.23 3.61 -17.71
N TYR A 235 6.12 3.02 -17.27
CA TYR A 235 4.83 3.05 -17.96
C TYR A 235 4.38 4.49 -18.24
N TYR A 236 4.34 5.35 -17.22
CA TYR A 236 3.95 6.75 -17.38
C TYR A 236 4.96 7.53 -18.24
N TYR A 237 6.26 7.23 -18.13
CA TYR A 237 7.25 7.86 -19.00
C TYR A 237 7.02 7.56 -20.49
N PHE A 238 6.69 6.31 -20.84
CA PHE A 238 6.48 5.93 -22.24
C PHE A 238 5.08 6.29 -22.79
N THR A 239 4.06 6.37 -21.92
CA THR A 239 2.67 6.68 -22.33
C THR A 239 2.39 8.18 -22.35
N THR A 240 2.59 8.88 -21.23
CA THR A 240 2.19 10.29 -21.04
C THR A 240 3.37 11.26 -21.08
N LYS A 241 4.62 10.78 -21.02
CA LYS A 241 5.86 11.58 -20.85
C LYS A 241 5.92 12.36 -19.53
N GLU A 242 4.98 12.11 -18.62
CA GLU A 242 4.91 12.75 -17.32
C GLU A 242 5.72 11.99 -16.28
N LYS A 243 6.01 12.67 -15.15
CA LYS A 243 6.59 12.00 -13.99
C LYS A 243 5.50 11.18 -13.33
N TYR A 244 5.77 9.89 -13.08
CA TYR A 244 4.84 9.05 -12.34
C TYR A 244 4.54 9.67 -10.98
N ASN A 245 3.25 9.88 -10.74
CA ASN A 245 2.74 10.46 -9.54
C ASN A 245 2.12 9.35 -8.70
N TRP A 246 2.97 8.58 -8.01
CA TRP A 246 2.52 7.39 -7.29
C TRP A 246 1.39 7.72 -6.31
N LEU A 247 0.37 6.85 -6.27
CA LEU A 247 -0.84 7.08 -5.46
C LEU A 247 -1.43 8.47 -5.71
N LYS A 248 -1.66 8.82 -6.98
CA LYS A 248 -2.46 10.00 -7.32
C LYS A 248 -3.93 9.66 -7.11
N PHE A 249 -4.40 9.85 -5.89
CA PHE A 249 -5.83 9.81 -5.59
C PHE A 249 -6.50 11.04 -6.16
N ASP A 250 -7.74 10.84 -6.60
CA ASP A 250 -8.53 11.70 -7.48
C ASP A 250 -8.25 13.20 -7.27
N SER A 251 -7.49 13.80 -8.20
CA SER A 251 -7.13 15.22 -8.13
C SER A 251 -8.23 16.13 -8.68
N HIS A 252 -9.49 15.72 -8.54
CA HIS A 252 -10.64 16.50 -8.96
C HIS A 252 -11.57 16.77 -7.78
N GLN A 253 -11.28 17.88 -7.10
CA GLN A 253 -12.28 18.86 -6.65
C GLN A 253 -11.58 20.22 -6.43
#